data_AF-A0A536DQ66-F1
#
_entry.id   AF-A0A536DQ66-F1
#
_cell.length_a   1.000
_cell.length_b   1.000
_cell.length_c   1.000
_cell.angle_alpha   90.00
_cell.angle_beta   90.00
_cell.angle_gamma   90.00
#
_symmetry.space_group_name_H-M   'P 1'
#
loop_
_entity.id
_entity.type
_entity.pdbx_description
1 polymer ?
#
loop_
_entity_poly.entity_id
_entity_poly.type
_entity_poly.pdbx_seq_one_letter_code
_entity_poly.pdbx_strand_id
1 'polypeptide(L)' 'MPNRMPKPSRMTSPGYGFESATSPPGERFPWSRVEEVLASARNYWIATAGLVGRPHAAPVWALWLDGVVYFSTG' A
#
# COMPACT_ATOMS: atom_id res chain seq x y z
N MET A 1 10.96 19.54 14.96
CA MET A 1 11.47 18.85 13.75
C MET A 1 10.88 19.55 12.53
N PRO A 2 11.69 19.99 11.55
CA PRO A 2 11.13 20.61 10.35
C PRO A 2 10.21 19.62 9.63
N ASN A 3 9.06 20.12 9.15
CA ASN A 3 8.02 19.34 8.47
C ASN A 3 8.56 18.76 7.16
N ARG A 4 9.07 17.53 7.19
CA ARG A 4 9.56 16.81 6.02
C ARG A 4 8.39 16.08 5.38
N MET A 5 7.53 16.81 4.67
CA MET A 5 6.47 16.17 3.90
C MET A 5 7.09 15.21 2.88
N PRO A 6 6.60 13.95 2.81
CA PRO A 6 7.08 13.02 1.82
C PRO A 6 6.75 13.56 0.43
N LYS A 7 7.78 13.73 -0.42
CA LYS A 7 7.59 14.04 -1.84
C LYS A 7 7.16 12.76 -2.55
N PRO A 8 6.08 12.77 -3.36
CA PRO A 8 5.74 11.64 -4.20
C PRO A 8 6.89 11.37 -5.18
N SER A 9 7.63 10.30 -4.95
CA SER A 9 8.68 9.83 -5.82
C SER A 9 8.61 8.31 -5.92
N ARG A 10 9.10 7.76 -7.03
CA ARG A 10 9.22 6.31 -7.14
C ARG A 10 10.17 5.79 -6.08
N MET A 11 9.74 4.75 -5.37
CA MET A 11 10.62 3.99 -4.50
C MET A 11 11.64 3.24 -5.36
N THR A 12 12.92 3.32 -5.01
CA THR A 12 13.98 2.53 -5.63
C THR A 12 14.42 1.44 -4.67
N SER A 13 14.42 0.19 -5.11
CA SER A 13 14.95 -0.93 -4.35
C SER A 13 15.46 -1.98 -5.33
N PRO A 14 16.79 -2.08 -5.52
CA PRO A 14 17.39 -2.98 -6.49
C PRO A 14 16.91 -4.42 -6.31
N GLY A 15 16.51 -5.08 -7.39
CA GLY A 15 16.06 -6.48 -7.39
C GLY A 15 14.61 -6.70 -6.92
N TYR A 16 13.90 -5.66 -6.50
CA TYR A 16 12.47 -5.74 -6.16
C TYR A 16 11.54 -5.37 -7.33
N GLY A 17 12.07 -5.27 -8.55
CA GLY A 17 11.29 -5.08 -9.77
C GLY A 17 10.80 -3.65 -10.01
N PHE A 18 11.28 -2.67 -9.24
CA PHE A 18 10.95 -1.26 -9.46
C PHE A 18 11.62 -0.67 -10.69
N GLU A 19 12.66 -1.32 -11.21
CA GLU A 19 13.44 -0.88 -12.39
C GLU A 19 12.67 -1.06 -13.70
N SER A 20 11.71 -1.99 -13.75
CA SER A 20 10.90 -2.27 -14.94
C SER A 20 9.72 -1.33 -15.13
N ALA A 21 9.46 -0.43 -14.17
CA ALA A 21 8.36 0.52 -14.23
C ALA A 21 8.58 1.57 -15.32
N THR A 22 7.75 1.54 -16.37
CA THR A 22 7.82 2.46 -17.52
C THR A 22 7.00 3.74 -17.36
N SER A 23 6.02 3.75 -16.46
CA SER A 23 5.19 4.92 -16.12
C SER A 23 6.01 6.10 -15.58
N PRO A 24 5.56 7.37 -15.71
CA PRO A 24 6.14 8.49 -14.98
C PRO A 24 6.03 8.32 -13.44
N PRO A 25 7.01 8.81 -12.64
CA PRO A 25 6.89 8.80 -11.18
C PRO A 25 5.64 9.54 -10.69
N GLY A 26 4.89 8.92 -9.79
CA GLY A 26 3.66 9.50 -9.23
C GLY A 26 2.41 9.33 -10.10
N GLU A 27 2.52 8.72 -11.28
CA GLU A 27 1.34 8.26 -12.02
C GLU A 27 0.54 7.26 -11.16
N ARG A 28 -0.77 7.47 -11.07
CA ARG A 28 -1.68 6.65 -10.27
C ARG A 28 -2.52 5.78 -11.19
N PHE A 29 -2.83 4.56 -10.77
CA PHE A 29 -3.83 3.76 -11.45
C PHE A 29 -5.23 4.38 -11.29
N PRO A 30 -6.13 4.19 -12.27
CA PRO A 30 -7.56 4.41 -12.05
C PRO A 30 -8.03 3.61 -10.84
N TRP A 31 -8.95 4.18 -10.05
CA TRP A 31 -9.43 3.55 -8.84
C TRP A 31 -10.09 2.19 -9.10
N SER A 32 -10.80 2.02 -10.21
CA SER A 32 -11.39 0.74 -10.63
C SER A 32 -10.35 -0.39 -10.68
N ARG A 33 -9.15 -0.11 -11.17
CA ARG A 33 -8.05 -1.09 -11.18
C ARG A 33 -7.57 -1.42 -9.77
N VAL A 34 -7.57 -0.45 -8.86
CA VAL A 34 -7.23 -0.68 -7.44
C VAL A 34 -8.27 -1.61 -6.81
N GLU A 35 -9.55 -1.37 -7.07
CA GLU A 35 -10.64 -2.22 -6.57
C GLU A 35 -10.56 -3.65 -7.11
N GLU A 36 -10.25 -3.84 -8.39
CA GLU A 36 -10.02 -5.18 -8.97
C GLU A 36 -8.90 -5.94 -8.27
N VAL A 37 -7.78 -5.27 -7.99
CA VAL A 37 -6.64 -5.87 -7.27
C VAL A 37 -7.03 -6.21 -5.84
N LEU A 38 -7.73 -5.32 -5.14
CA LEU A 38 -8.18 -5.56 -3.77
C LEU A 38 -9.18 -6.73 -3.74
N ALA A 39 -10.22 -6.71 -4.57
CA ALA A 39 -11.25 -7.75 -4.62
C ALA A 39 -10.71 -9.15 -4.96
N SER A 40 -9.65 -9.23 -5.77
CA SER A 40 -9.02 -10.50 -6.17
C SER A 40 -7.91 -10.98 -5.23
N ALA A 41 -7.48 -10.15 -4.27
CA ALA A 41 -6.39 -10.47 -3.38
C ALA A 41 -6.78 -11.54 -2.35
N ARG A 42 -5.90 -12.53 -2.18
CA ARG A 42 -6.01 -13.54 -1.11
C ARG A 42 -5.35 -13.08 0.20
N ASN A 43 -4.31 -12.26 0.08
CA ASN A 43 -3.48 -11.82 1.19
C ASN A 43 -3.45 -10.30 1.23
N TYR A 44 -3.63 -9.74 2.42
CA TYR A 44 -3.59 -8.30 2.66
C TYR A 44 -2.48 -7.98 3.64
N TRP A 45 -1.83 -6.84 3.43
CA TRP A 45 -0.87 -6.29 4.38
C TRP A 45 -1.46 -5.03 4.97
N ILE A 46 -1.63 -5.01 6.29
CA ILE A 46 -2.08 -3.81 7.01
C ILE A 46 -0.85 -3.20 7.70
N ALA A 47 -0.57 -1.95 7.37
CA ALA A 47 0.48 -1.16 8.00
C ALA A 47 -0.15 -0.13 8.94
N THR A 48 0.23 -0.19 10.21
CA THR A 48 -0.15 0.78 11.24
C THR A 48 1.10 1.48 11.77
N ALA A 49 0.94 2.63 12.41
CA ALA A 49 2.02 3.29 13.13
C ALA A 49 1.61 3.45 14.59
N GLY A 50 2.52 3.11 15.52
CA GLY A 50 2.29 3.36 16.94
C GLY A 50 2.31 4.85 17.29
N LEU A 51 2.07 5.19 18.56
CA LEU A 51 2.05 6.58 19.04
C LEU A 51 3.33 7.38 18.72
N VAL A 52 4.47 6.68 18.61
CA VAL A 52 5.79 7.26 18.31
C VAL A 52 6.15 7.14 16.82
N GLY A 53 5.21 6.76 15.96
CA GLY A 53 5.38 6.72 14.51
C GLY A 53 6.15 5.51 13.96
N ARG A 54 6.49 4.52 14.80
CA ARG A 54 7.14 3.29 14.33
C ARG A 54 6.15 2.45 13.51
N PRO A 55 6.46 2.12 12.24
CA PRO A 55 5.58 1.31 11.41
C PRO A 55 5.58 -0.14 11.88
N HIS A 56 4.40 -0.75 11.84
CA HIS A 56 4.17 -2.18 12.03
C HIS A 56 3.31 -2.69 10.87
N ALA A 57 3.85 -3.64 10.10
CA ALA A 57 3.16 -4.26 8.99
C ALA A 57 2.89 -5.73 9.31
N ALA A 58 1.64 -6.15 9.18
CA ALA A 58 1.23 -7.53 9.41
C ALA A 58 0.43 -8.08 8.22
N PRO A 59 0.70 -9.33 7.79
CA PRO A 59 -0.16 -10.02 6.85
C PRO A 59 -1.44 -10.46 7.57
N VAL A 60 -2.59 -10.22 6.94
CA VAL A 60 -3.92 -10.64 7.42
C VAL A 60 -4.74 -11.21 6.27
N TRP A 61 -5.75 -11.99 6.63
CA TRP A 61 -6.87 -12.25 5.73
C TRP A 61 -7.89 -11.13 5.89
N ALA A 62 -8.47 -10.71 4.77
CA ALA A 62 -9.46 -9.64 4.73
C ALA A 62 -10.46 -9.86 3.60
N LEU A 63 -11.57 -9.13 3.68
CA LEU A 63 -12.57 -9.00 2.63
C LEU A 63 -12.57 -7.55 2.12
N TRP A 64 -12.61 -7.39 0.80
CA TRP A 64 -12.99 -6.14 0.16
C TRP A 64 -14.47 -6.21 -0.19
N LEU A 65 -15.29 -5.40 0.47
CA LEU A 65 -16.74 -5.38 0.30
C LEU A 65 -17.23 -3.94 0.29
N ASP A 66 -17.96 -3.54 -0.76
CA ASP A 66 -18.58 -2.22 -0.89
C ASP A 66 -17.64 -1.03 -0.60
N GLY A 67 -16.39 -1.13 -1.09
CA GLY A 67 -15.38 -0.08 -0.91
C GLY A 67 -14.67 -0.10 0.45
N VAL A 68 -14.89 -1.13 1.27
CA VAL A 68 -14.36 -1.24 2.64
C VAL A 68 -13.55 -2.52 2.81
N VAL A 69 -12.41 -2.41 3.50
CA VAL A 69 -11.64 -3.57 3.97
C VAL A 69 -12.14 -4.00 5.34
N TYR A 70 -12.58 -5.26 5.46
CA TYR A 70 -12.91 -5.91 6.72
C TYR A 70 -11.86 -6.96 7.04
N PHE A 71 -11.27 -6.89 8.23
CA PHE A 71 -10.29 -7.86 8.71
C PHE A 71 -10.41 -8.06 10.21
N SER A 72 -9.86 -9.16 10.71
CA SER A 72 -9.76 -9.45 12.15
C SER A 72 -8.30 -9.58 12.53
N THR A 73 -7.96 -9.15 13.74
CA THR A 73 -6.66 -9.37 14.37
C THR A 73 -6.89 -9.91 15.77
N GLY A 74 -5.98 -10.77 16.23
CA GLY A 74 -5.88 -11.18 17.64
C GLY A 74 -5.06 -10.22 18.47
#